data_AF-A0A6N2I2J2-F1
#
_entry.id   AF-A0A6N2I2J2-F1
#
_cell.length_a   1.000
_cell.length_b   1.000
_cell.length_c   1.000
_cell.angle_alpha   90.00
_cell.angle_beta   90.00
_cell.angle_gamma   90.00
#
_symmetry.space_group_name_H-M   'P 1'
#
loop_
_entity.id
_entity.type
_entity.pdbx_description
1 polymer ?
#
loop_
_entity_poly.entity_id
_entity_poly.type
_entity_poly.pdbx_seq_one_letter_code
_entity_poly.pdbx_strand_id
1 'polypeptide(L)'
;MTHFPVRYRPPAFCSRAPLAEDGYRPYGRRIPIVATTPDLLREHGPAGPAFRRFGRDRHQSLLDTVGNPRRDAHLARRRRTTREKERRREERHRAEREARRPTCVDCGQKFTDDRWKAVEYTRDRSRRQPHPHLCEECRSRAVGQGEDRLVLGRLPKAR
;
A
#
# COMPACT_ATOMS: atom_id res chain seq x y z
N MET A 1 -0.13 25.72 -56.64
CA MET A 1 -0.19 24.64 -55.62
C MET A 1 -1.19 25.04 -54.55
N THR A 2 -2.42 24.53 -54.63
CA THR A 2 -3.54 24.90 -53.73
C THR A 2 -3.40 24.20 -52.38
N HIS A 3 -3.26 24.99 -51.32
CA HIS A 3 -3.24 24.54 -49.93
C HIS A 3 -4.69 24.26 -49.47
N PHE A 4 -5.04 22.99 -49.24
CA PHE A 4 -6.32 22.62 -48.65
C PHE A 4 -6.17 22.51 -47.12
N PRO A 5 -6.80 23.38 -46.31
CA PRO A 5 -6.79 23.23 -44.86
C PRO A 5 -7.78 22.14 -44.45
N VAL A 6 -7.26 20.96 -44.09
CA VAL A 6 -8.07 19.90 -43.48
C VAL A 6 -8.45 20.33 -42.07
N ARG A 7 -9.64 20.91 -41.91
CA ARG A 7 -10.25 21.12 -40.59
C ARG A 7 -10.65 19.75 -40.02
N TYR A 8 -9.86 19.25 -39.07
CA TYR A 8 -10.17 18.04 -38.33
C TYR A 8 -11.45 18.23 -37.51
N ARG A 9 -12.52 17.50 -37.88
CA ARG A 9 -13.75 17.39 -37.11
C ARG A 9 -13.65 16.15 -36.21
N PRO A 10 -13.57 16.29 -34.88
CA PRO A 10 -13.47 15.13 -34.00
C PRO A 10 -14.76 14.28 -34.08
N PRO A 11 -14.65 12.94 -34.08
CA PRO A 11 -15.82 12.06 -34.14
C PRO A 11 -16.67 12.16 -32.86
N ALA A 12 -17.98 12.16 -33.04
CA ALA A 12 -19.00 12.31 -31.98
C ALA A 12 -19.06 11.16 -30.95
N PHE A 13 -18.16 10.18 -31.01
CA PHE A 13 -18.15 8.98 -30.15
C PHE A 13 -17.46 9.21 -28.79
N CYS A 14 -17.36 10.46 -28.34
CA CYS A 14 -16.93 10.83 -27.00
C CYS A 14 -18.12 10.85 -26.02
N SER A 15 -18.95 9.80 -26.01
CA SER A 15 -20.03 9.66 -25.04
C SER A 15 -19.48 9.28 -23.65
N ARG A 16 -19.41 10.30 -22.80
CA ARG A 16 -19.82 10.32 -21.38
C ARG A 16 -19.34 9.16 -20.48
N ALA A 17 -18.04 8.89 -20.43
CA ALA A 17 -17.46 8.26 -19.24
C ALA A 17 -17.36 9.32 -18.11
N PRO A 18 -17.71 9.02 -16.84
CA PRO A 18 -17.57 9.98 -15.74
C PRO A 18 -16.11 10.48 -15.67
N LEU A 19 -15.94 11.78 -15.48
CA LEU A 19 -14.62 12.39 -15.29
C LEU A 19 -13.99 11.75 -14.05
N ALA A 20 -12.88 11.02 -14.22
CA ALA A 20 -11.97 10.88 -13.09
C ALA A 20 -11.53 12.30 -12.72
N GLU A 21 -11.55 12.64 -11.43
CA GLU A 21 -11.29 14.00 -10.90
C GLU A 21 -9.98 14.62 -11.40
N ASP A 22 -9.07 13.82 -11.93
CA ASP A 22 -7.77 14.23 -12.43
C ASP A 22 -7.70 14.39 -13.96
N GLY A 23 -8.85 14.42 -14.65
CA GLY A 23 -8.94 14.65 -16.10
C GLY A 23 -8.37 13.52 -16.96
N TYR A 24 -7.94 12.41 -16.35
CA TYR A 24 -7.45 11.25 -17.09
C TYR A 24 -8.60 10.43 -17.66
N ARG A 25 -8.57 10.22 -18.97
CA ARG A 25 -9.48 9.35 -19.70
C ARG A 25 -8.70 8.10 -20.12
N PRO A 26 -9.08 6.89 -19.69
CA PRO A 26 -8.49 5.69 -20.24
C PRO A 26 -8.88 5.62 -21.72
N TYR A 27 -7.89 5.68 -22.60
CA TYR A 27 -8.06 5.39 -24.03
C TYR A 27 -8.10 3.87 -24.19
N GLY A 28 -9.12 3.22 -23.60
CA GLY A 28 -9.29 1.78 -23.69
C GLY A 28 -9.40 1.34 -25.15
N ARG A 29 -8.58 0.35 -25.55
CA ARG A 29 -8.54 -0.28 -26.89
C ARG A 29 -8.13 0.62 -28.06
N ARG A 30 -7.58 1.81 -27.82
CA ARG A 30 -7.04 2.65 -28.90
C ARG A 30 -5.55 2.39 -29.10
N ILE A 31 -5.16 2.00 -30.30
CA ILE A 31 -3.77 1.75 -30.68
C ILE A 31 -3.16 3.08 -31.17
N PRO A 32 -2.02 3.53 -30.61
CA PRO A 32 -1.34 4.70 -31.14
C PRO A 32 -0.78 4.39 -32.54
N ILE A 33 -1.11 5.22 -33.52
CA ILE A 33 -0.49 5.16 -34.85
C ILE A 33 0.77 6.02 -34.81
N VAL A 34 1.89 5.43 -35.20
CA VAL A 34 3.21 6.05 -35.24
C VAL A 34 3.74 5.95 -36.66
N ALA A 35 4.25 7.06 -37.18
CA ALA A 35 4.89 7.14 -38.48
C ALA A 35 6.37 7.51 -38.34
N THR A 36 7.17 7.04 -39.28
CA THR A 36 8.59 7.39 -39.47
C THR A 36 8.92 7.25 -40.96
N THR A 37 10.08 7.73 -41.39
CA THR A 37 10.59 7.57 -42.76
C THR A 37 12.03 7.04 -42.73
N PRO A 38 12.47 6.32 -43.78
CA PRO A 38 13.86 5.87 -43.88
C PRO A 38 14.88 7.01 -43.75
N ASP A 39 14.58 8.19 -44.29
CA ASP A 39 15.50 9.35 -44.23
C ASP A 39 15.65 9.86 -42.80
N LEU A 40 14.56 9.95 -42.03
CA LEU A 40 14.61 10.33 -40.62
C LEU A 40 15.39 9.31 -39.77
N LEU A 41 15.30 8.02 -40.10
CA LEU A 41 16.08 6.98 -39.43
C LEU A 41 17.57 7.04 -39.79
N ARG A 42 17.91 7.41 -41.03
CA ARG A 42 19.30 7.62 -41.45
C ARG A 42 19.91 8.84 -40.76
N GLU A 43 19.14 9.92 -40.63
CA GLU A 43 19.60 11.18 -40.02
C GLU A 43 19.72 11.08 -38.49
N HIS A 44 18.72 10.52 -37.82
CA HIS A 44 18.63 10.55 -36.36
C HIS A 44 18.91 9.20 -35.68
N GLY A 45 18.98 8.11 -36.46
CA GLY A 45 19.08 6.76 -35.93
C GLY A 45 17.80 6.27 -35.24
N PRO A 46 17.77 4.99 -34.81
CA PRO A 46 16.58 4.37 -34.21
C PRO A 46 16.27 4.90 -32.79
N ALA A 47 17.25 5.47 -32.10
CA ALA A 47 17.08 6.06 -30.77
C ALA A 47 16.72 7.57 -30.82
N GLY A 48 16.94 8.22 -31.98
CA GLY A 48 16.74 9.65 -32.14
C GLY A 48 15.28 10.04 -32.44
N PRO A 49 15.04 11.34 -32.68
CA PRO A 49 13.71 11.88 -32.96
C PRO A 49 13.23 11.57 -34.39
N ALA A 50 13.06 10.29 -34.72
CA ALA A 50 12.60 9.85 -36.04
C ALA A 50 11.11 9.51 -36.10
N PHE A 51 10.40 9.49 -34.96
CA PHE A 51 9.03 8.96 -34.88
C PHE A 51 8.00 10.04 -34.55
N ARG A 52 6.88 10.06 -35.28
CA ARG A 52 5.75 10.96 -35.03
C ARG A 52 4.48 10.17 -34.75
N ARG A 53 3.87 10.42 -33.59
CA ARG A 53 2.55 9.88 -33.26
C ARG A 53 1.47 10.80 -33.80
N PHE A 54 0.50 10.25 -34.50
CA PHE A 54 -0.66 11.00 -34.95
C PHE A 54 -1.40 11.64 -33.76
N GLY A 55 -1.77 12.92 -33.90
CA GLY A 55 -2.29 13.74 -32.80
C GLY A 55 -1.23 14.42 -31.94
N ARG A 56 0.06 14.37 -32.33
CA ARG A 56 1.15 15.20 -31.81
C ARG A 56 1.91 15.83 -32.97
N ASP A 57 2.48 17.01 -32.76
CA ASP A 57 3.09 17.79 -33.85
C ASP A 57 4.61 17.60 -34.00
N ARG A 58 5.26 16.93 -33.04
CA ARG A 58 6.72 16.77 -33.00
C ARG A 58 7.18 15.33 -33.24
N HIS A 59 8.31 15.18 -33.93
CA HIS A 59 9.07 13.93 -33.93
C HIS A 59 9.77 13.74 -32.58
N GLN A 60 9.86 12.49 -32.15
CA GLN A 60 10.28 12.06 -30.83
C GLN A 60 10.99 10.70 -30.93
N SER A 61 11.66 10.28 -29.86
CA SER A 61 12.11 8.91 -29.73
C SER A 61 10.92 7.94 -29.80
N LEU A 62 11.17 6.67 -30.16
CA LEU A 62 10.11 5.67 -30.22
C LEU A 62 9.38 5.54 -28.87
N LEU A 63 10.13 5.52 -27.78
CA LEU A 63 9.59 5.36 -26.42
C LEU A 63 8.68 6.53 -26.02
N ASP A 64 9.11 7.77 -26.27
CA ASP A 64 8.31 8.95 -25.95
C ASP A 64 7.04 9.05 -26.82
N THR A 65 7.17 8.61 -28.07
CA THR A 65 6.08 8.60 -29.06
C THR A 65 4.97 7.63 -28.68
N VAL A 66 5.35 6.39 -28.34
CA VAL A 66 4.41 5.34 -27.89
C VAL A 66 3.90 5.64 -26.47
N GLY A 67 4.73 6.27 -25.64
CA GLY A 67 4.44 6.59 -24.25
C GLY A 67 3.15 7.38 -24.03
N ASN A 68 2.59 7.23 -22.82
CA ASN A 68 1.38 7.94 -22.39
C ASN A 68 1.63 8.71 -21.09
N PRO A 69 2.29 9.88 -21.16
CA PRO A 69 2.62 10.67 -19.96
C PRO A 69 1.41 11.01 -19.08
N ARG A 70 0.22 11.15 -19.69
CA ARG A 70 -1.03 11.40 -18.95
C ARG A 70 -1.45 10.18 -18.12
N ARG A 71 -1.32 8.97 -18.66
CA ARG A 71 -1.54 7.72 -17.91
C ARG A 71 -0.52 7.57 -16.81
N ASP A 72 0.74 7.83 -17.10
CA ASP A 72 1.81 7.68 -16.12
C ASP A 72 1.63 8.66 -14.95
N ALA A 73 1.29 9.91 -15.24
CA ALA A 73 0.94 10.91 -14.23
C ALA A 73 -0.28 10.51 -13.39
N HIS A 74 -1.34 9.97 -14.02
CA HIS A 74 -2.51 9.44 -13.32
C HIS A 74 -2.14 8.29 -12.38
N LEU A 75 -1.38 7.30 -12.87
CA LEU A 75 -0.94 6.16 -12.07
C LEU A 75 -0.02 6.62 -10.92
N ALA A 76 0.87 7.57 -11.15
CA ALA A 76 1.73 8.14 -10.11
C ALA A 76 0.91 8.85 -9.02
N ARG A 77 -0.10 9.65 -9.40
CA ARG A 77 -1.05 10.25 -8.44
C ARG A 77 -1.78 9.18 -7.65
N ARG A 78 -2.35 8.17 -8.31
CA ARG A 78 -3.03 7.07 -7.62
C ARG A 78 -2.12 6.35 -6.63
N ARG A 79 -0.90 6.00 -7.02
CA ARG A 79 0.10 5.37 -6.12
C ARG A 79 0.40 6.26 -4.91
N ARG A 80 0.57 7.57 -5.09
CA ARG A 80 0.76 8.52 -3.96
C ARG A 80 -0.44 8.51 -3.01
N THR A 81 -1.66 8.61 -3.53
CA THR A 81 -2.87 8.59 -2.70
C THR A 81 -3.05 7.27 -1.96
N THR A 82 -2.72 6.13 -2.57
CA THR A 82 -2.77 4.82 -1.91
C THR A 82 -1.78 4.76 -0.76
N ARG A 83 -0.50 5.12 -1.01
CA ARG A 83 0.54 5.13 0.02
C ARG A 83 0.19 6.04 1.19
N GLU A 84 -0.38 7.22 0.91
CA GLU A 84 -0.81 8.13 1.97
C GLU A 84 -1.97 7.54 2.79
N LYS A 85 -2.96 6.91 2.13
CA LYS A 85 -4.05 6.24 2.83
C LYS A 85 -3.57 5.07 3.68
N GLU A 86 -2.61 4.28 3.19
CA GLU A 86 -1.98 3.19 3.94
C GLU A 86 -1.25 3.72 5.17
N ARG A 87 -0.37 4.72 5.00
CA ARG A 87 0.33 5.36 6.13
C ARG A 87 -0.64 5.88 7.19
N ARG A 88 -1.69 6.60 6.78
CA ARG A 88 -2.72 7.10 7.72
C ARG A 88 -3.50 5.97 8.40
N ARG A 89 -3.68 4.82 7.74
CA ARG A 89 -4.33 3.63 8.34
C ARG A 89 -3.41 2.96 9.35
N GLU A 90 -2.12 2.83 9.04
CA GLU A 90 -1.11 2.27 9.95
C GLU A 90 -0.94 3.16 11.20
N GLU A 91 -0.87 4.48 11.04
CA GLU A 91 -0.82 5.43 12.14
C GLU A 91 -2.06 5.32 13.04
N ARG A 92 -3.25 5.27 12.44
CA ARG A 92 -4.51 5.06 13.19
C ARG A 92 -4.53 3.73 13.92
N HIS A 93 -4.12 2.65 13.24
CA HIS A 93 -4.07 1.32 13.84
C HIS A 93 -3.06 1.27 15.00
N ARG A 94 -1.90 1.93 14.86
CA ARG A 94 -0.90 2.03 15.94
C ARG A 94 -1.45 2.82 17.12
N ALA A 95 -2.11 3.94 16.88
CA ALA A 95 -2.72 4.76 17.93
C ALA A 95 -3.89 4.03 18.62
N GLU A 96 -4.77 3.37 17.86
CA GLU A 96 -5.87 2.57 18.40
C GLU A 96 -5.36 1.38 19.20
N ARG A 97 -4.33 0.69 18.69
CA ARG A 97 -3.63 -0.36 19.43
C ARG A 97 -3.17 0.23 20.75
N GLU A 98 -2.31 1.25 20.74
CA GLU A 98 -1.74 1.89 21.95
C GLU A 98 -2.81 2.35 22.96
N ALA A 99 -3.92 2.89 22.49
CA ALA A 99 -5.05 3.29 23.35
C ALA A 99 -5.70 2.08 24.05
N ARG A 100 -5.67 0.90 23.43
CA ARG A 100 -6.13 -0.38 24.00
C ARG A 100 -5.05 -1.12 24.78
N ARG A 101 -3.87 -0.52 25.02
CA ARG A 101 -2.78 -1.18 25.75
C ARG A 101 -3.26 -1.59 27.16
N PRO A 102 -3.26 -2.89 27.48
CA PRO A 102 -3.68 -3.37 28.79
C PRO A 102 -2.76 -2.85 29.90
N THR A 103 -3.35 -2.64 31.07
CA THR A 103 -2.65 -2.35 32.32
C THR A 103 -2.69 -3.56 33.23
N CYS A 104 -1.62 -3.74 34.01
CA CYS A 104 -1.55 -4.76 35.04
C CYS A 104 -2.58 -4.50 36.13
N VAL A 105 -3.33 -5.53 36.52
CA VAL A 105 -4.32 -5.43 37.62
C VAL A 105 -3.65 -5.24 38.98
N ASP A 106 -2.45 -5.81 39.18
CA ASP A 106 -1.76 -5.76 40.48
C ASP A 106 -0.99 -4.46 40.71
N CYS A 107 -0.24 -3.98 39.71
CA CYS A 107 0.65 -2.83 39.85
C CYS A 107 0.25 -1.61 39.01
N GLY A 108 -0.82 -1.69 38.21
CA GLY A 108 -1.31 -0.60 37.37
C GLY A 108 -0.43 -0.24 36.17
N GLN A 109 0.77 -0.83 36.04
CA GLN A 109 1.70 -0.53 34.94
C GLN A 109 1.14 -1.01 33.60
N LYS A 110 1.32 -0.18 32.56
CA LYS A 110 1.04 -0.58 31.18
C LYS A 110 1.93 -1.74 30.77
N PHE A 111 1.39 -2.66 29.98
CA PHE A 111 2.17 -3.78 29.47
C PHE A 111 3.25 -3.30 28.50
N THR A 112 4.42 -3.94 28.56
CA THR A 112 5.45 -3.81 27.52
C THR A 112 4.92 -4.39 26.21
N ASP A 113 5.50 -3.97 25.07
CA ASP A 113 5.08 -4.48 23.76
C ASP A 113 5.22 -6.00 23.66
N ASP A 114 6.28 -6.57 24.24
CA ASP A 114 6.51 -8.01 24.27
C ASP A 114 5.48 -8.74 25.11
N ARG A 115 5.19 -8.25 26.32
CA ARG A 115 4.17 -8.85 27.19
C ARG A 115 2.80 -8.77 26.53
N TRP A 116 2.47 -7.61 25.97
CA TRP A 116 1.21 -7.39 25.30
C TRP A 116 1.04 -8.31 24.08
N LYS A 117 2.08 -8.47 23.26
CA LYS A 117 2.08 -9.43 22.14
C LYS A 117 1.92 -10.87 22.63
N ALA A 118 2.49 -11.22 23.78
CA ALA A 118 2.39 -12.56 24.37
C ALA A 118 0.99 -12.87 24.92
N VAL A 119 0.24 -11.86 25.39
CA VAL A 119 -1.14 -12.03 25.91
C VAL A 119 -2.22 -11.72 24.87
N GLU A 120 -1.85 -11.21 23.70
CA GLU A 120 -2.78 -10.90 22.61
C GLU A 120 -3.60 -12.14 22.24
N TYR A 121 -4.87 -11.92 21.87
CA TYR A 121 -5.80 -13.00 21.59
C TYR A 121 -5.24 -13.95 20.53
N THR A 122 -4.97 -15.19 20.95
CA THR A 122 -4.68 -16.31 20.07
C THR A 122 -5.86 -17.27 20.04
N ARG A 123 -6.19 -17.76 18.83
CA ARG A 123 -7.19 -18.82 18.63
C ARG A 123 -6.70 -20.17 19.17
N ASP A 124 -5.39 -20.38 19.17
CA ASP A 124 -4.76 -21.57 19.72
C ASP A 124 -4.69 -21.47 21.26
N ARG A 125 -5.54 -22.25 21.94
CA ARG A 125 -5.61 -22.28 23.40
C ARG A 125 -4.30 -22.76 24.04
N SER A 126 -3.52 -23.60 23.37
CA SER A 126 -2.26 -24.13 23.91
C SER A 126 -1.18 -23.05 24.04
N ARG A 127 -1.28 -21.97 23.24
CA ARG A 127 -0.35 -20.84 23.26
C ARG A 127 -0.79 -19.71 24.19
N ARG A 128 -1.91 -19.87 24.90
CA ARG A 128 -2.39 -18.83 25.83
C ARG A 128 -1.47 -18.78 27.04
N GLN A 129 -0.91 -17.60 27.28
CA GLN A 129 -0.11 -17.37 28.47
C GLN A 129 -1.01 -17.42 29.73
N PRO A 130 -0.58 -18.09 30.80
CA PRO A 130 -1.23 -17.97 32.11
C PRO A 130 -1.13 -16.54 32.63
N HIS A 131 -2.14 -16.15 33.44
CA HIS A 131 -2.29 -14.80 34.01
C HIS A 131 -2.20 -13.67 32.96
N PRO A 132 -3.08 -13.63 31.94
CA PRO A 132 -3.03 -12.65 30.85
C PRO A 132 -3.25 -11.20 31.32
N HIS A 133 -3.74 -10.99 32.54
CA HIS A 133 -4.01 -9.69 33.14
C HIS A 133 -2.85 -9.14 33.99
N LEU A 134 -1.75 -9.90 34.12
CA LEU A 134 -0.56 -9.50 34.89
C LEU A 134 0.62 -9.12 33.99
N CYS A 135 1.40 -8.13 34.40
CA CYS A 135 2.71 -7.86 33.81
C CYS A 135 3.68 -9.02 34.11
N GLU A 136 4.82 -9.07 33.41
CA GLU A 136 5.73 -10.24 33.50
C GLU A 136 6.25 -10.46 34.93
N GLU A 137 6.60 -9.39 35.65
CA GLU A 137 7.09 -9.48 37.02
C GLU A 137 6.01 -9.94 38.02
N CYS A 138 4.81 -9.36 37.95
CA CYS A 138 3.67 -9.79 38.77
C CYS A 138 3.27 -11.24 38.47
N ARG A 139 3.37 -11.66 37.19
CA ARG A 139 3.17 -13.05 36.80
C ARG A 139 4.21 -13.97 37.42
N SER A 140 5.51 -13.65 37.33
CA SER A 140 6.57 -14.48 37.92
C SER A 140 6.35 -14.67 39.42
N ARG A 141 5.94 -13.61 40.14
CA ARG A 141 5.56 -13.70 41.56
C ARG A 141 4.35 -14.60 41.79
N ALA A 142 3.29 -14.45 40.98
CA ALA A 142 2.07 -15.25 41.12
C ALA A 142 2.30 -16.74 40.85
N VAL A 143 3.16 -17.07 39.87
CA VAL A 143 3.56 -18.46 39.58
C VAL A 143 4.37 -19.03 40.74
N GLY A 144 5.37 -18.29 41.24
CA GLY A 144 6.17 -18.73 42.40
C GLY A 144 5.33 -18.97 43.66
N GLN A 145 4.36 -18.09 43.95
CA GLN A 145 3.43 -18.29 45.07
C GLN A 145 2.50 -19.50 44.89
N GLY A 146 2.13 -19.82 43.65
CA GLY A 146 1.35 -21.01 43.31
C GLY A 146 2.16 -22.31 43.48
N GLU A 147 3.43 -22.27 43.09
CA GLU A 147 4.38 -23.38 43.24
C GLU A 147 4.71 -23.63 44.73
N ASP A 148 4.96 -22.58 45.52
CA ASP A 148 5.18 -22.68 46.96
C ASP A 148 3.97 -23.27 47.70
N ARG A 149 2.74 -22.90 47.30
CA ARG A 149 1.51 -23.46 47.86
C ARG A 149 1.31 -24.93 47.49
N LEU A 150 1.77 -25.36 46.32
CA LEU A 150 1.79 -26.77 45.88
C LEU A 150 2.84 -27.60 46.63
N VAL A 151 3.99 -27.01 46.96
CA VAL A 151 5.04 -27.65 47.77
C VAL A 151 4.58 -27.81 49.23
N LEU A 152 3.94 -26.80 49.82
CA LEU A 152 3.40 -26.86 51.19
C LEU A 152 2.19 -27.81 51.35
N GLY A 153 1.45 -28.08 50.27
CA GLY A 153 0.36 -29.06 50.25
C GLY A 153 0.81 -30.53 50.14
N ARG A 154 2.12 -30.78 49.97
CA ARG A 154 2.71 -32.12 49.83
C ARG A 154 3.54 -32.52 51.07
N LEU A 155 3.11 -32.12 52.27
CA LEU A 155 3.63 -32.75 53.49
C LEU A 155 3.10 -34.20 53.56
N PRO A 156 3.96 -35.23 53.68
CA PRO A 156 3.50 -36.60 53.84
C PRO A 156 2.74 -36.72 55.17
N LYS A 157 1.55 -37.34 55.16
CA LYS A 157 0.86 -37.70 56.40
C LYS A 157 1.80 -38.61 57.20
N ALA A 158 2.27 -38.10 58.34
CA ALA A 158 2.99 -38.90 59.32
C ALA A 158 2.12 -40.09 59.71
N ARG A 159 2.70 -41.28 59.62
CA ARG A 159 2.07 -42.56 59.89
C ARG A 159 2.37 -43.00 61.31
#